data_AF-A0A7R9SJ44-F1
#
_entry.id   AF-A0A7R9SJ44-F1
#
_cell.length_a   1.000
_cell.length_b   1.000
_cell.length_c   1.000
_cell.angle_alpha   90.00
_cell.angle_beta   90.00
_cell.angle_gamma   90.00
#
_symmetry.space_group_name_H-M   'P 1'
#
loop_
_entity.id
_entity.type
_entity.pdbx_description
1 polymer ?
#
loop_
_entity_poly.entity_id
_entity_poly.type
_entity_poly.pdbx_seq_one_letter_code
_entity_poly.pdbx_strand_id
1 'polypeptide(L)'
;FEDYISTPRPVTAGVPQGGIISPFLFSLFLADLLTTRGVKLWGYADDITLTATGRHAPAALQRALDSILHWATANNMRLNPAKCATLVFGNPPLP
;
A
#
# COMPACT_ATOMS: atom_id res chain seq x y z
N PHE A 1 -0.97 -35.19 12.67
CA PHE A 1 -1.44 -34.05 11.88
C PHE A 1 -2.35 -34.62 10.81
N GLU A 2 -3.66 -34.54 11.00
CA GLU A 2 -4.61 -34.91 9.95
C GLU A 2 -4.73 -33.72 8.99
N ASP A 3 -4.61 -33.98 7.70
CA ASP A 3 -4.76 -32.98 6.66
C ASP A 3 -6.23 -32.55 6.59
N TYR A 4 -6.51 -31.30 6.96
CA TYR A 4 -7.82 -30.69 6.85
C TYR A 4 -7.94 -29.95 5.51
N ILE A 5 -8.80 -30.42 4.61
CA ILE A 5 -9.11 -29.76 3.34
C ILE A 5 -10.42 -28.99 3.50
N SER A 6 -10.39 -27.68 3.28
CA SER A 6 -11.59 -26.83 3.29
C SER A 6 -12.51 -27.13 2.11
N THR A 7 -13.81 -26.90 2.27
CA THR A 7 -14.76 -26.93 1.15
C THR A 7 -14.38 -25.90 0.06
N PRO A 8 -14.49 -26.22 -1.24
CA PRO A 8 -14.17 -25.29 -2.31
C PRO A 8 -15.02 -24.01 -2.22
N ARG A 9 -14.39 -22.85 -2.43
CA ARG A 9 -15.06 -21.55 -2.50
C ARG A 9 -14.68 -20.84 -3.80
N PRO A 10 -15.61 -20.12 -4.45
CA PRO A 10 -15.29 -19.32 -5.62
C PRO A 10 -14.41 -18.13 -5.24
N VAL A 11 -13.35 -17.90 -6.01
CA VAL A 11 -12.51 -16.70 -5.91
C VAL A 11 -13.08 -15.64 -6.83
N THR A 12 -13.69 -14.60 -6.25
CA THR A 12 -14.37 -13.53 -7.01
C THR A 12 -13.49 -12.32 -7.30
N ALA A 13 -12.36 -12.19 -6.61
CA ALA A 13 -11.39 -11.12 -6.79
C ALA A 13 -9.98 -11.59 -6.37
N GLY A 14 -8.96 -10.92 -6.90
CA GLY A 14 -7.55 -11.22 -6.64
C GLY A 14 -6.92 -12.14 -7.68
N VAL A 15 -5.69 -12.55 -7.41
CA VAL A 15 -4.88 -13.42 -8.26
C VAL A 15 -4.49 -14.69 -7.47
N PRO A 16 -4.33 -15.86 -8.11
CA PRO A 16 -3.95 -17.08 -7.40
C PRO A 16 -2.57 -16.95 -6.74
N GLN A 17 -2.46 -17.36 -5.47
CA GLN A 17 -1.17 -17.42 -4.80
C GLN A 17 -0.26 -18.46 -5.48
N GLY A 18 1.01 -18.12 -5.72
CA GLY A 18 1.96 -19.00 -6.42
C GLY A 18 1.77 -19.03 -7.94
N GLY A 19 0.83 -18.27 -8.50
CA GLY A 19 0.73 -18.09 -9.94
C GLY A 19 1.91 -17.28 -10.48
N ILE A 20 2.56 -17.78 -11.53
CA ILE A 20 3.75 -17.14 -12.14
C ILE A 20 3.45 -15.70 -12.59
N ILE A 21 2.25 -15.45 -13.10
CA ILE A 21 1.82 -14.12 -13.58
C ILE A 21 1.19 -13.25 -12.49
N SER A 22 0.84 -13.83 -11.34
CA SER A 22 0.12 -13.13 -10.26
C SER A 22 0.84 -11.85 -9.77
N PRO A 23 2.18 -11.84 -9.55
CA PRO A 23 2.89 -10.63 -9.17
C PRO A 23 2.80 -9.52 -10.22
N PHE A 24 2.91 -9.87 -11.51
CA PHE A 24 2.84 -8.90 -12.60
C PHE A 24 1.45 -8.25 -12.69
N LEU A 25 0.39 -9.06 -12.61
CA LEU A 25 -0.98 -8.56 -12.59
C LEU A 25 -1.26 -7.66 -11.38
N PHE A 26 -0.69 -8.01 -10.21
CA PHE A 26 -0.80 -7.18 -9.02
C PHE A 26 -0.07 -5.84 -9.19
N SER A 27 1.15 -5.83 -9.74
CA SER A 27 1.87 -4.59 -10.05
C SER A 27 1.14 -3.73 -11.08
N LEU A 28 0.52 -4.34 -12.09
CA LEU A 28 -0.30 -3.62 -13.07
C LEU A 28 -1.54 -3.00 -12.44
N PHE A 29 -2.20 -3.72 -11.52
CA PHE A 29 -3.35 -3.22 -10.77
C PHE A 29 -3.00 -2.02 -9.88
N LEU A 30 -1.78 -1.97 -9.33
CA LEU A 30 -1.31 -0.85 -8.51
C LEU A 30 -0.77 0.33 -9.35
N ALA A 31 -0.65 0.22 -10.67
CA ALA A 31 0.12 1.17 -11.48
C ALA A 31 -0.41 2.61 -11.44
N ASP A 32 -1.73 2.79 -11.32
CA ASP A 32 -2.38 4.09 -11.20
C ASP A 32 -2.17 4.73 -9.82
N LEU A 33 -2.14 3.95 -8.74
CA LEU A 33 -1.80 4.39 -7.39
C LEU A 33 -0.42 5.08 -7.32
N LEU A 34 0.54 4.56 -8.10
CA LEU A 34 1.92 5.07 -8.15
C LEU A 34 2.04 6.48 -8.79
N THR A 35 0.95 7.01 -9.34
CA THR A 35 0.94 8.34 -9.98
C THR A 35 0.60 9.50 -9.03
N THR A 36 0.47 9.21 -7.72
CA THR A 36 0.14 10.20 -6.68
C THR A 36 1.12 11.38 -6.70
N ARG A 37 0.57 12.61 -6.75
CA ARG A 37 1.36 13.85 -6.87
C ARG A 37 1.74 14.42 -5.50
N GLY A 38 2.92 15.03 -5.40
CA GLY A 38 3.31 15.88 -4.26
C GLY A 38 4.22 15.23 -3.22
N VAL A 39 4.44 13.92 -3.29
CA VAL A 39 5.44 13.18 -2.51
C VAL A 39 6.13 12.13 -3.39
N LYS A 40 7.25 11.58 -2.96
CA LYS A 40 7.82 10.39 -3.61
C LYS A 40 7.12 9.15 -3.06
N LEU A 41 6.79 8.23 -3.96
CA LEU A 41 6.15 6.96 -3.63
C LEU A 41 7.05 5.82 -4.11
N TRP A 42 7.27 4.84 -3.25
CA TRP A 42 8.03 3.63 -3.52
C TRP A 42 7.13 2.43 -3.27
N GLY A 43 7.11 1.46 -4.18
CA GLY A 43 6.29 0.26 -4.05
C GLY A 43 7.10 -1.00 -4.30
N TYR A 44 6.88 -2.02 -3.49
CA TYR A 44 7.41 -3.36 -3.70
C TYR A 44 6.40 -4.39 -3.21
N ALA A 45 5.90 -5.25 -4.10
CA ALA A 45 4.77 -6.13 -3.81
C ALA A 45 3.62 -5.32 -3.17
N ASP A 46 3.13 -5.73 -1.99
CA ASP A 46 2.07 -5.05 -1.22
C ASP A 46 2.57 -3.89 -0.34
N ASP A 47 3.87 -3.72 -0.19
CA ASP A 47 4.45 -2.64 0.62
C ASP A 47 4.59 -1.34 -0.18
N ILE A 48 4.12 -0.24 0.41
CA ILE A 48 4.21 1.12 -0.14
C ILE A 48 4.84 2.04 0.89
N THR A 49 5.81 2.85 0.44
CA THR A 49 6.47 3.88 1.27
C THR A 49 6.31 5.26 0.65
N LEU A 50 5.89 6.23 1.45
CA LEU A 50 5.80 7.64 1.07
C LEU A 50 6.97 8.42 1.67
N THR A 51 7.65 9.24 0.88
CA THR A 51 8.73 10.11 1.37
C THR A 51 8.55 11.56 0.92
N ALA A 52 8.79 12.48 1.84
CA ALA A 52 8.74 13.92 1.63
C ALA A 52 9.82 14.60 2.48
N THR A 53 10.24 15.80 2.08
CA THR A 53 11.25 16.59 2.81
C THR A 53 10.78 18.04 3.01
N GLY A 54 11.35 18.70 4.03
CA GLY A 54 11.06 20.11 4.34
C GLY A 54 9.94 20.31 5.37
N ARG A 55 9.71 21.58 5.73
CA ARG A 55 8.82 21.98 6.84
C ARG A 55 7.36 21.52 6.69
N HIS A 56 6.94 21.29 5.44
CA HIS A 56 5.57 20.88 5.10
C HIS A 56 5.44 19.38 4.81
N ALA A 57 6.50 18.60 5.05
CA ALA A 57 6.52 17.17 4.77
C ALA A 57 5.38 16.40 5.48
N PRO A 58 5.08 16.62 6.78
CA PRO A 58 3.97 15.91 7.44
C PRO A 58 2.62 16.16 6.75
N ALA A 59 2.33 17.42 6.40
CA ALA A 59 1.08 17.77 5.73
C ALA A 59 1.02 17.23 4.29
N ALA A 60 2.15 17.16 3.59
CA ALA A 60 2.23 16.55 2.25
C ALA A 60 2.03 15.03 2.30
N LEU A 61 2.65 14.35 3.27
CA LEU A 61 2.50 12.91 3.49
C LEU A 61 1.06 12.56 3.85
N GLN A 62 0.41 13.33 4.73
CA GLN A 62 -0.99 13.08 5.10
C GLN A 62 -1.92 13.19 3.89
N ARG A 63 -1.79 14.26 3.07
CA ARG A 63 -2.62 14.40 1.85
C ARG A 63 -2.42 13.26 0.85
N ALA A 64 -1.19 12.78 0.72
CA ALA A 64 -0.88 11.63 -0.12
C ALA A 64 -1.50 10.34 0.43
N LEU A 65 -1.42 10.12 1.74
CA LEU A 65 -2.05 8.99 2.42
C LEU A 65 -3.58 9.02 2.27
N ASP A 66 -4.22 10.18 2.39
CA ASP A 66 -5.66 10.34 2.21
C ASP A 66 -6.08 10.00 0.76
N SER A 67 -5.27 10.40 -0.22
CA SER A 67 -5.49 10.07 -1.64
C SER A 67 -5.38 8.57 -1.90
N ILE A 68 -4.37 7.92 -1.29
CA ILE A 68 -4.18 6.47 -1.37
C ILE A 68 -5.33 5.72 -0.70
N LEU A 69 -5.83 6.20 0.44
CA LEU A 69 -6.98 5.60 1.13
C LEU A 69 -8.26 5.71 0.27
N HIS A 70 -8.45 6.85 -0.40
CA HIS A 70 -9.57 7.03 -1.32
C HIS A 70 -9.46 6.08 -2.52
N TRP A 71 -8.28 6.00 -3.15
CA TRP A 71 -8.02 5.06 -4.24
C TRP A 71 -8.24 3.61 -3.80
N ALA A 72 -7.73 3.23 -2.63
CA ALA A 72 -7.87 1.86 -2.12
C ALA A 72 -9.35 1.51 -1.92
N THR A 73 -10.13 2.43 -1.35
CA THR A 73 -11.56 2.25 -1.15
C THR A 73 -12.30 2.09 -2.47
N ALA A 74 -11.99 2.93 -3.48
CA ALA A 74 -12.58 2.84 -4.81
C ALA A 74 -12.24 1.52 -5.53
N ASN A 75 -11.07 0.94 -5.23
CA ASN A 75 -10.57 -0.29 -5.85
C ASN A 75 -10.75 -1.55 -4.96
N ASN A 76 -11.60 -1.49 -3.92
CA ASN A 76 -11.86 -2.58 -2.99
C ASN A 76 -10.61 -3.16 -2.28
N MET A 77 -9.59 -2.33 -2.11
CA MET A 77 -8.37 -2.62 -1.36
C MET A 77 -8.50 -2.10 0.08
N ARG A 78 -7.86 -2.78 1.02
CA ARG A 78 -7.83 -2.37 2.43
C ARG A 78 -6.39 -2.15 2.87
N LEU A 79 -6.10 -0.93 3.31
CA LEU A 79 -4.87 -0.64 4.02
C LEU A 79 -4.89 -1.33 5.39
N ASN A 80 -3.70 -1.60 5.94
CA ASN A 80 -3.54 -2.17 7.27
C ASN A 80 -2.91 -1.13 8.22
N PRO A 81 -3.73 -0.31 8.92
CA PRO A 81 -3.20 0.73 9.81
C PRO A 81 -2.29 0.19 10.91
N ALA A 82 -2.50 -1.03 11.37
CA ALA A 82 -1.68 -1.65 12.42
C ALA A 82 -0.26 -1.99 11.95
N LYS A 83 -0.03 -2.10 10.63
CA LYS A 83 1.29 -2.29 10.02
C LYS A 83 1.92 -1.00 9.51
N CYS A 84 1.17 0.11 9.47
CA CYS A 84 1.69 1.40 9.02
C CYS A 84 2.58 2.02 10.10
N ALA A 85 3.77 2.48 9.70
CA ALA A 85 4.70 3.18 10.58
C ALA A 85 5.21 4.46 9.91
N THR A 86 5.61 5.44 10.74
CA THR A 86 6.24 6.69 10.27
C THR A 86 7.65 6.78 10.81
N LEU A 87 8.60 7.19 9.96
CA LEU A 87 9.98 7.44 10.32
C LEU A 87 10.36 8.86 9.91
N VAL A 88 10.91 9.62 10.87
CA VAL A 88 11.33 11.01 10.65
C VAL A 88 12.85 11.07 10.71
N PHE A 89 13.47 11.57 9.65
CA PHE A 89 14.91 11.85 9.59
C PHE A 89 15.14 13.35 9.71
N GLY A 90 15.85 13.77 10.76
CA GLY A 90 16.19 15.16 11.01
C GLY A 90 16.49 15.40 12.48
N ASN A 91 16.82 16.65 12.84
CA ASN A 91 16.85 17.01 14.25
C ASN A 91 15.41 17.01 14.77
N PRO A 92 15.12 16.31 15.88
CA PRO A 92 13.82 16.47 16.51
C PRO A 92 13.63 17.95 16.86
N PRO A 93 12.43 18.53 16.67
CA PRO A 93 12.10 19.73 17.42
C PRO A 93 12.31 19.37 18.90
N LEU A 94 13.12 20.16 19.60
CA LEU A 94 13.24 20.06 21.05
C LEU A 94 11.82 20.11 21.64
N PRO A 95 11.53 19.32 22.68
CA PRO A 95 10.23 19.31 23.34
C PRO A 95 9.81 20.72 23.81
#